data_AF-A0A7W5KF19-F1
#
_entry.id   AF-A0A7W5KF19-F1
#
_cell.length_a   1.000
_cell.length_b   1.000
_cell.length_c   1.000
_cell.angle_alpha   90.00
_cell.angle_beta   90.00
_cell.angle_gamma   90.00
#
_symmetry.space_group_name_H-M   'P 1'
#
loop_
_entity.id
_entity.type
_entity.pdbx_description
1 polymer ?
#
loop_
_entity_poly.entity_id
_entity_poly.type
_entity_poly.pdbx_seq_one_letter_code
_entity_poly.pdbx_strand_id
1 'polypeptide(L)'
;MYDLIDQRVRDLPAFEHRTLMRLRRWVHAVSQSLKPPAASPDDPFGRAMRLLDEGSRDDLLILRPCHETVGESEAILVALWRLTRVGSDALARELAARLVGAVRTERLVLAISASLTE
;
A
#
# COMPACT_ATOMS: atom_id res chain seq x y z
N MET A 1 -6.67 9.00 -7.76
CA MET A 1 -6.65 7.53 -7.95
C MET A 1 -6.56 7.21 -9.44
N TYR A 2 -7.55 7.59 -10.25
CA TYR A 2 -7.51 7.39 -11.71
C TYR A 2 -6.36 8.09 -12.42
N ASP A 3 -5.81 9.15 -11.82
CA ASP A 3 -4.65 9.85 -12.35
C ASP A 3 -3.39 8.96 -12.37
N LEU A 4 -3.27 7.96 -11.50
CA LEU A 4 -2.08 7.12 -11.41
C LEU A 4 -2.13 5.90 -12.32
N ILE A 5 -3.32 5.42 -12.70
CA ILE A 5 -3.49 4.20 -13.50
C ILE A 5 -2.85 4.40 -14.88
N ASP A 6 -2.18 3.38 -15.40
CA ASP A 6 -1.49 3.37 -16.70
C ASP A 6 -0.33 4.38 -16.83
N GLN A 7 -0.05 5.20 -15.81
CA GLN A 7 1.15 6.02 -15.79
C GLN A 7 2.39 5.14 -15.81
N ARG A 8 3.42 5.59 -16.50
CA ARG A 8 4.74 4.94 -16.43
C ARG A 8 5.33 5.17 -15.05
N VAL A 9 5.83 4.11 -14.43
CA VAL A 9 6.43 4.16 -13.09
C VAL A 9 7.54 5.22 -13.01
N ARG A 10 8.38 5.32 -14.06
CA ARG A 10 9.49 6.29 -14.10
C ARG A 10 9.04 7.76 -14.14
N ASP A 11 7.80 8.02 -14.54
CA ASP A 11 7.24 9.37 -14.68
C ASP A 11 6.45 9.80 -13.42
N LEU A 12 6.33 8.91 -12.43
CA LEU A 12 5.65 9.19 -11.17
C LEU A 12 6.40 10.25 -10.34
N PRO A 13 5.69 11.09 -9.57
CA PRO A 13 6.34 11.95 -8.60
C PRO A 13 7.08 11.12 -7.54
N ALA A 14 8.12 11.71 -6.95
CA ALA A 14 9.08 11.00 -6.11
C ALA A 14 8.45 10.27 -4.90
N PHE A 15 7.37 10.81 -4.34
CA PHE A 15 6.67 10.17 -3.23
C PHE A 15 5.97 8.89 -3.69
N GLU A 16 5.12 9.00 -4.71
CA GLU A 16 4.36 7.91 -5.31
C GLU A 16 5.30 6.81 -5.83
N HIS A 17 6.39 7.19 -6.50
CA HIS A 17 7.41 6.25 -6.96
C HIS A 17 8.06 5.47 -5.81
N ARG A 18 8.49 6.16 -4.73
CA ARG A 18 9.10 5.49 -3.57
C ARG A 18 8.12 4.55 -2.86
N THR A 19 6.88 5.00 -2.66
CA THR A 19 5.82 4.18 -2.07
C THR A 19 5.57 2.94 -2.92
N LEU A 20 5.39 3.10 -4.23
CA LEU A 20 5.20 2.00 -5.16
C LEU A 20 6.35 0.99 -5.12
N MET A 21 7.59 1.46 -5.12
CA MET A 21 8.76 0.59 -5.05
C MET A 21 8.90 -0.13 -3.70
N ARG A 22 8.44 0.47 -2.58
CA ARG A 22 8.35 -0.24 -1.28
C ARG A 22 7.26 -1.31 -1.32
N LEU A 23 6.08 -0.99 -1.86
CA LEU A 23 4.96 -1.94 -2.03
C LEU A 23 5.40 -3.15 -2.84
N ARG A 24 5.97 -2.93 -4.04
CA ARG A 24 6.47 -3.98 -4.93
C ARG A 24 7.52 -4.87 -4.29
N ARG A 25 8.47 -4.29 -3.54
CA ARG A 25 9.50 -5.05 -2.82
C ARG A 25 8.90 -5.94 -1.74
N TRP A 26 7.95 -5.41 -0.97
CA TRP A 26 7.29 -6.19 0.08
C TRP A 26 6.51 -7.37 -0.52
N VAL A 27 5.70 -7.11 -1.55
CA VAL A 27 4.93 -8.14 -2.27
C VAL A 27 5.85 -9.19 -2.84
N HIS A 28 6.94 -8.78 -3.50
CA HIS A 28 7.92 -9.71 -4.06
C HIS A 28 8.48 -10.65 -2.98
N ALA A 29 8.81 -10.11 -1.80
CA ALA A 29 9.29 -10.91 -0.68
C ALA A 29 8.24 -11.91 -0.18
N VAL A 30 6.96 -11.51 -0.11
CA VAL A 30 5.86 -12.43 0.24
C VAL A 30 5.70 -13.52 -0.80
N SER A 31 5.68 -13.17 -2.09
CA SER A 31 5.53 -14.13 -3.19
C SER A 31 6.67 -15.15 -3.23
N GLN A 32 7.91 -14.74 -2.91
CA GLN A 32 9.08 -15.64 -2.88
C GLN A 32 9.08 -16.60 -1.69
N SER A 33 8.67 -16.13 -0.51
CA SER A 33 8.76 -16.90 0.74
C SER A 33 7.44 -17.56 1.17
N LEU A 34 6.35 -17.28 0.44
CA LEU A 34 4.96 -17.61 0.78
C LEU A 34 4.55 -17.16 2.20
N LYS A 35 5.30 -16.20 2.77
CA LYS A 35 5.10 -15.68 4.13
C LYS A 35 5.36 -14.19 4.13
N PRO A 36 4.55 -13.38 4.83
CA PRO A 36 4.87 -11.98 5.02
C PRO A 36 6.20 -11.85 5.78
N PRO A 37 7.08 -10.90 5.40
CA PRO A 37 8.30 -10.60 6.13
C PRO A 37 8.04 -10.43 7.63
N ALA A 38 9.02 -10.81 8.45
CA ALA A 38 9.02 -10.45 9.86
C ALA A 38 8.97 -8.91 9.97
N ALA A 39 7.83 -8.35 10.35
CA ALA A 39 7.72 -6.93 10.64
C ALA A 39 8.45 -6.71 11.95
N SER A 40 9.50 -5.90 11.89
CA SER A 40 10.06 -5.32 13.10
C SER A 40 8.97 -4.52 13.81
N PRO A 41 8.94 -4.49 15.16
CA PRO A 41 8.15 -3.52 15.92
C PRO A 41 8.43 -2.07 15.49
N ASP A 42 9.58 -1.84 14.85
CA ASP A 42 10.01 -0.53 14.36
C ASP A 42 9.75 -0.32 12.85
N ASP A 43 8.99 -1.19 12.17
CA ASP A 43 8.64 -1.03 10.75
C ASP A 43 7.12 -0.77 10.56
N PRO A 44 6.67 0.51 10.61
CA PRO A 44 5.28 0.89 10.38
C PRO A 44 4.76 0.51 9.00
N PHE A 45 5.61 0.59 7.97
CA PHE A 45 5.22 0.21 6.62
C PHE A 45 4.94 -1.29 6.52
N GLY A 46 5.83 -2.13 7.07
CA GLY A 46 5.61 -3.58 7.14
C GLY A 46 4.36 -3.95 7.94
N ARG A 47 4.02 -3.21 9.00
CA ARG A 47 2.74 -3.37 9.72
C ARG A 47 1.54 -3.03 8.84
N ALA A 48 1.57 -1.92 8.11
CA ALA A 48 0.50 -1.56 7.19
C ALA A 48 0.31 -2.64 6.11
N MET A 49 1.41 -3.13 5.54
CA MET A 49 1.38 -4.20 4.53
C MET A 49 0.83 -5.53 5.05
N ARG A 50 1.13 -5.91 6.30
CA ARG A 50 0.53 -7.10 6.91
C ARG A 50 -0.97 -6.95 7.11
N LEU A 51 -1.44 -5.78 7.55
CA LEU A 51 -2.87 -5.53 7.71
C LEU A 51 -3.60 -5.59 6.37
N LEU A 52 -2.96 -5.11 5.30
CA LEU A 52 -3.45 -5.26 3.94
C LEU A 52 -3.50 -6.73 3.54
N ASP A 53 -2.39 -7.47 3.63
CA ASP A 53 -2.29 -8.90 3.27
C ASP A 53 -3.28 -9.80 4.03
N GLU A 54 -3.46 -9.56 5.33
CA GLU A 54 -4.46 -10.26 6.15
C GLU A 54 -5.89 -9.91 5.75
N GLY A 55 -6.15 -8.65 5.38
CA GLY A 55 -7.46 -8.17 4.95
C GLY A 55 -7.82 -8.54 3.51
N SER A 56 -6.83 -8.88 2.70
CA SER A 56 -6.95 -9.03 1.26
C SER A 56 -6.80 -10.44 0.74
N ARG A 57 -6.97 -11.44 1.61
CA ARG A 57 -6.76 -12.86 1.31
C ARG A 57 -7.52 -13.37 0.08
N ASP A 58 -8.54 -12.64 -0.38
CA ASP A 58 -9.32 -12.98 -1.56
C ASP A 58 -9.12 -12.01 -2.77
N ASP A 59 -8.58 -10.79 -2.58
CA ASP A 59 -8.68 -9.70 -3.58
C ASP A 59 -7.38 -8.97 -3.99
N LEU A 60 -6.31 -8.93 -3.17
CA LEU A 60 -5.06 -8.24 -3.58
C LEU A 60 -4.14 -9.19 -4.37
N LEU A 61 -4.47 -9.39 -5.64
CA LEU A 61 -3.58 -9.97 -6.63
C LEU A 61 -2.62 -8.89 -7.17
N ILE A 62 -1.50 -8.66 -6.50
CA ILE A 62 -0.40 -7.87 -7.08
C ILE A 62 0.38 -8.77 -8.05
N LEU A 63 -0.06 -8.77 -9.30
CA LEU A 63 0.50 -9.57 -10.38
C LEU A 63 1.82 -8.98 -10.86
N ARG A 64 2.94 -9.56 -10.41
CA ARG A 64 4.31 -9.36 -10.91
C ARG A 64 4.86 -7.93 -10.69
N PRO A 65 5.81 -7.72 -9.77
CA PRO A 65 6.32 -6.39 -9.37
C PRO A 65 7.16 -5.66 -10.44
N CYS A 66 7.29 -6.20 -11.66
CA CYS A 66 8.25 -5.74 -12.66
C CYS A 66 7.61 -5.02 -13.86
N HIS A 67 6.32 -4.71 -13.85
CA HIS A 67 5.69 -4.01 -14.98
C HIS A 67 5.99 -2.50 -14.98
N GLU A 68 6.09 -1.91 -16.17
CA GLU A 68 6.56 -0.53 -16.37
C GLU A 68 5.48 0.54 -16.14
N THR A 69 4.21 0.16 -16.16
CA THR A 69 3.07 1.03 -15.86
C THR A 69 2.55 0.79 -14.46
N VAL A 70 1.69 1.65 -13.93
CA VAL A 70 1.01 1.44 -12.65
C VAL A 70 -0.30 0.71 -12.88
N GLY A 71 -0.49 -0.42 -12.20
CA GLY A 71 -1.73 -1.19 -12.25
C GLY A 71 -2.82 -0.60 -11.35
N GLU A 72 -4.07 -1.00 -11.54
CA GLU A 72 -5.20 -0.48 -10.75
C GLU A 72 -5.01 -0.71 -9.24
N SER A 73 -4.66 -1.93 -8.82
CA SER A 73 -4.42 -2.24 -7.41
C SER A 73 -3.26 -1.41 -6.83
N GLU A 74 -2.21 -1.17 -7.62
CA GLU A 74 -1.09 -0.33 -7.21
C GLU A 74 -1.51 1.14 -7.06
N ALA A 75 -2.31 1.66 -7.99
CA ALA A 75 -2.84 3.00 -7.93
C ALA A 75 -3.74 3.20 -6.70
N ILE A 76 -4.57 2.21 -6.35
CA ILE A 76 -5.39 2.21 -5.14
C ILE A 76 -4.51 2.27 -3.87
N LEU A 77 -3.50 1.41 -3.78
CA LEU A 77 -2.60 1.39 -2.64
C LEU A 77 -1.79 2.68 -2.51
N VAL A 78 -1.19 3.16 -3.60
CA VAL A 78 -0.44 4.44 -3.59
C VAL A 78 -1.36 5.62 -3.26
N ALA A 79 -2.61 5.61 -3.74
CA ALA A 79 -3.60 6.62 -3.39
C ALA A 79 -3.91 6.64 -1.89
N LEU A 80 -3.95 5.48 -1.21
CA LEU A 80 -4.16 5.43 0.23
C LEU A 80 -3.04 6.18 0.99
N TRP A 81 -1.77 5.90 0.69
CA TRP A 81 -0.64 6.64 1.27
C TRP A 81 -0.67 8.13 0.92
N ARG A 82 -1.08 8.47 -0.30
CA ARG A 82 -1.22 9.88 -0.72
C ARG A 82 -2.30 10.60 0.08
N LEU A 83 -3.47 9.99 0.27
CA LEU A 83 -4.59 10.56 1.03
C LEU A 83 -4.21 10.78 2.50
N THR A 84 -3.54 9.81 3.12
CA THR A 84 -3.03 9.95 4.48
C THR A 84 -1.98 11.07 4.58
N ARG A 85 -1.07 11.18 3.61
CA ARG A 85 -0.04 12.23 3.59
C ARG A 85 -0.63 13.64 3.52
N VAL A 86 -1.70 13.84 2.74
CA VAL A 86 -2.33 15.15 2.58
C VAL A 86 -3.37 15.46 3.67
N GLY A 87 -3.48 14.60 4.71
CA GLY A 87 -4.42 14.78 5.83
C GLY A 87 -5.89 14.57 5.45
N SER A 88 -6.17 13.89 4.35
CA SER A 88 -7.54 13.56 3.93
C SER A 88 -8.07 12.31 4.65
N ASP A 89 -8.17 12.37 5.98
CA ASP A 89 -8.42 11.22 6.84
C ASP A 89 -9.74 10.50 6.55
N ALA A 90 -10.81 11.24 6.21
CA ALA A 90 -12.11 10.65 5.89
C ALA A 90 -12.03 9.74 4.65
N LEU A 91 -11.40 10.23 3.57
CA LEU A 91 -11.21 9.46 2.33
C LEU A 91 -10.21 8.32 2.52
N ALA A 92 -9.15 8.54 3.31
CA ALA A 92 -8.19 7.48 3.63
C ALA A 92 -8.85 6.34 4.42
N ARG A 93 -9.71 6.67 5.40
CA ARG A 93 -10.46 5.68 6.18
C ARG A 93 -11.50 4.95 5.33
N GLU A 94 -12.23 5.66 4.48
CA GLU A 94 -13.19 5.03 3.56
C GLU A 94 -12.49 4.02 2.64
N LEU A 95 -11.39 4.43 2.02
CA LEU A 95 -10.61 3.55 1.15
C LEU A 95 -10.01 2.37 1.90
N ALA A 96 -9.45 2.60 3.10
CA ALA A 96 -8.95 1.55 3.97
C ALA A 96 -10.04 0.56 4.39
N ALA A 97 -11.24 1.03 4.73
CA ALA A 97 -12.37 0.18 5.09
C ALA A 97 -12.80 -0.75 3.96
N ARG A 98 -12.71 -0.29 2.71
CA ARG A 98 -12.97 -1.13 1.53
C ARG A 98 -11.91 -2.20 1.33
N LEU A 99 -10.67 -1.96 1.75
CA LEU A 99 -9.55 -2.90 1.55
C LEU A 99 -9.42 -3.94 2.67
N VAL A 100 -9.66 -3.56 3.93
CA VAL A 100 -9.40 -4.44 5.10
C VAL A 100 -10.58 -4.63 6.03
N GLY A 101 -11.73 -4.02 5.70
CA GLY A 101 -12.92 -3.96 6.54
C GLY A 101 -12.85 -2.91 7.65
N ALA A 102 -14.02 -2.52 8.15
CA ALA A 102 -14.16 -1.47 9.18
C ALA A 102 -13.35 -1.77 10.46
N VAL A 103 -13.29 -3.02 10.90
CA VAL A 103 -12.60 -3.44 12.13
C VAL A 103 -11.10 -3.17 12.10
N ARG A 104 -10.46 -3.25 10.93
CA ARG A 104 -9.00 -3.07 10.77
C ARG A 104 -8.60 -1.68 10.27
N THR A 105 -9.57 -0.87 9.88
CA THR A 105 -9.36 0.44 9.22
C THR A 105 -8.48 1.37 10.05
N GLU A 106 -8.82 1.58 11.32
CA GLU A 106 -8.06 2.50 12.19
C GLU A 106 -6.61 2.03 12.38
N ARG A 107 -6.40 0.72 12.54
CA ARG A 107 -5.05 0.15 12.67
C ARG A 107 -4.23 0.34 11.40
N LEU A 108 -4.86 0.20 10.23
CA LEU A 108 -4.20 0.41 8.94
C LEU A 108 -3.82 1.89 8.76
N VAL A 109 -4.75 2.82 8.98
CA VAL A 109 -4.48 4.26 8.82
C VAL A 109 -3.39 4.72 9.78
N LEU A 110 -3.41 4.29 11.04
CA LEU A 110 -2.36 4.61 12.02
C LEU A 110 -0.98 4.07 11.59
N ALA A 111 -0.92 2.85 11.06
CA ALA A 111 0.33 2.27 10.57
C ALA A 111 0.86 3.03 9.34
N ILE A 112 -0.02 3.44 8.42
CA ILE A 112 0.34 4.25 7.26
C ILE A 112 0.84 5.62 7.71
N SER A 113 0.14 6.32 8.59
CA SER A 113 0.57 7.63 9.11
C SER A 113 1.96 7.54 9.75
N ALA A 114 2.22 6.51 10.56
CA ALA A 114 3.53 6.28 11.16
C ALA A 114 4.62 5.94 10.13
N SER A 115 4.28 5.38 8.97
CA SER A 115 5.25 5.10 7.89
C SER A 115 5.65 6.35 7.09
N LEU A 116 4.92 7.45 7.26
CA LEU A 116 5.20 8.73 6.59
C LEU A 116 6.16 9.63 7.38
N THR A 117 6.41 9.32 8.65
CA THR A 117 7.33 10.05 9.53
C THR A 117 8.76 9.52 9.51
N GLU A 118 9.01 8.42 8.79
CA GLU A 118 10.34 7.84 8.54
C GLU A 118 11.04 8.50 7.35
#